data_AF-A0A5N8V9X5-F1
#
_entry.id   AF-A0A5N8V9X5-F1
#
_cell.length_a   1.000
_cell.length_b   1.000
_cell.length_c   1.000
_cell.angle_alpha   90.00
_cell.angle_beta   90.00
_cell.angle_gamma   90.00
#
_symmetry.space_group_name_H-M   'P 1'
#
loop_
_entity.id
_entity.type
_entity.pdbx_description
1 polymer ?
#
loop_
_entity_poly.entity_id
_entity_poly.type
_entity_poly.pdbx_seq_one_letter_code
_entity_poly.pdbx_strand_id
1 'polypeptide(L)'
;MATMTVEEFRVALGDLGRAIGVVRGESEHISGLINQIQSQFEAAHSSWKSPAASTLHTISAWFTDASRDLESLLQEMARRMQTAYDNYATAEIANTHNSGG
;
A
#
# COMPACT_ATOMS: atom_id res chain seq x y z
N MET A 1 21.31 -14.83 20.50
CA MET A 1 20.82 -13.85 19.51
C MET A 1 21.99 -13.54 18.59
N ALA A 2 21.86 -13.73 17.29
CA ALA A 2 22.92 -13.34 16.36
C ALA A 2 23.01 -11.80 16.33
N THR A 3 24.19 -11.27 16.59
CA THR A 3 24.47 -9.84 16.52
C THR A 3 24.60 -9.47 15.05
N MET A 4 23.65 -8.69 14.52
CA MET A 4 23.73 -8.23 13.13
C MET A 4 24.85 -7.20 12.99
N THR A 5 25.66 -7.33 11.96
CA THR A 5 26.72 -6.37 11.62
C THR A 5 26.14 -5.10 11.01
N VAL A 6 26.91 -4.00 11.03
CA VAL A 6 26.52 -2.73 10.41
C VAL A 6 26.27 -2.88 8.91
N GLU A 7 27.05 -3.73 8.23
CA GLU A 7 26.87 -3.97 6.80
C GLU A 7 25.57 -4.74 6.51
N GLU A 8 25.28 -5.78 7.29
CA GLU A 8 24.01 -6.51 7.20
C GLU A 8 22.81 -5.59 7.51
N PHE A 9 22.95 -4.66 8.46
CA PHE A 9 21.94 -3.65 8.75
C PHE A 9 21.67 -2.74 7.53
N ARG A 10 22.73 -2.24 6.87
CA ARG A 10 22.60 -1.38 5.69
C ARG A 10 21.94 -2.09 4.52
N VAL A 11 22.30 -3.35 4.30
CA VAL A 11 21.64 -4.21 3.28
C VAL A 11 20.15 -4.36 3.61
N ALA A 12 19.81 -4.71 4.86
CA ALA A 12 18.42 -4.86 5.28
C ALA A 12 17.61 -3.56 5.16
N LEU A 13 18.22 -2.41 5.46
CA LEU A 13 17.59 -1.10 5.29
C LEU A 13 17.35 -0.77 3.81
N GLY A 14 18.30 -1.10 2.93
CA GLY A 14 18.13 -1.02 1.48
C GLY A 14 17.00 -1.92 0.96
N ASP A 15 16.91 -3.15 1.48
CA ASP A 15 15.84 -4.10 1.16
C ASP A 15 14.47 -3.58 1.58
N LEU A 16 14.37 -3.00 2.78
CA LEU A 16 13.14 -2.35 3.25
C LEU A 16 12.73 -1.20 2.33
N GLY A 17 13.68 -0.36 1.89
CA GLY A 17 13.43 0.71 0.92
C GLY A 17 12.85 0.19 -0.41
N ARG A 18 13.41 -0.91 -0.93
CA ARG A 18 12.90 -1.57 -2.16
C ARG A 18 11.50 -2.14 -1.95
N ALA A 19 11.26 -2.81 -0.82
CA ALA A 19 9.96 -3.39 -0.49
C ALA A 19 8.87 -2.31 -0.39
N ILE A 20 9.18 -1.15 0.22
CA ILE A 20 8.27 0.01 0.24
C ILE A 20 7.90 0.44 -1.18
N GLY A 21 8.89 0.54 -2.07
CA GLY A 21 8.67 0.90 -3.47
C GLY A 21 7.73 -0.08 -4.19
N VAL A 22 7.95 -1.39 -4.00
CA VAL A 22 7.08 -2.45 -4.57
C VAL A 22 5.65 -2.32 -4.06
N VAL A 23 5.45 -2.20 -2.75
CA VAL A 23 4.11 -2.10 -2.16
C VAL A 23 3.37 -0.84 -2.62
N ARG A 24 4.08 0.29 -2.79
CA ARG A 24 3.47 1.49 -3.38
C ARG A 24 3.04 1.26 -4.82
N GLY A 25 3.91 0.67 -5.65
CA GLY A 25 3.60 0.39 -7.05
C GLY A 25 2.39 -0.55 -7.20
N GLU A 26 2.35 -1.63 -6.42
CA GLU A 26 1.20 -2.55 -6.41
C GLU A 26 -0.07 -1.87 -5.88
N SER A 27 0.04 -0.99 -4.89
CA SER A 27 -1.11 -0.21 -4.40
C SER A 27 -1.70 0.71 -5.47
N GLU A 28 -0.85 1.39 -6.24
CA GLU A 28 -1.29 2.25 -7.34
C GLU A 28 -1.93 1.42 -8.47
N HIS A 29 -1.34 0.27 -8.78
CA HIS A 29 -1.88 -0.64 -9.78
C HIS A 29 -3.27 -1.18 -9.39
N ILE A 30 -3.44 -1.62 -8.14
CA ILE A 30 -4.73 -2.09 -7.60
C ILE A 30 -5.78 -0.97 -7.65
N SER A 31 -5.42 0.26 -7.26
CA SER A 31 -6.32 1.42 -7.37
C SER A 31 -6.75 1.67 -8.82
N GLY A 32 -5.83 1.53 -9.77
CA GLY A 32 -6.15 1.60 -11.20
C GLY A 32 -7.18 0.56 -11.63
N LEU A 33 -7.05 -0.69 -11.17
CA LEU A 33 -7.99 -1.78 -11.48
C LEU A 33 -9.37 -1.56 -10.83
N ILE A 34 -9.40 -1.08 -9.60
CA ILE A 34 -10.64 -0.71 -8.89
C ILE A 34 -11.42 0.34 -9.68
N ASN A 35 -10.74 1.42 -10.10
CA ASN A 35 -11.36 2.51 -10.87
C ASN A 35 -11.92 2.02 -12.21
N GLN A 36 -11.23 1.08 -12.87
CA GLN A 36 -11.73 0.45 -14.09
C GLN A 36 -13.01 -0.35 -13.85
N ILE A 37 -13.04 -1.18 -12.81
CA ILE A 37 -14.23 -1.98 -12.46
C ILE A 37 -15.40 -1.06 -12.09
N GLN A 38 -15.15 0.00 -11.33
CA GLN A 38 -16.16 0.99 -10.98
C GLN A 38 -16.76 1.67 -12.22
N SER A 39 -15.92 2.06 -13.19
CA SER A 39 -16.39 2.61 -14.47
C SER A 39 -17.27 1.62 -15.24
N GLN A 40 -16.99 0.32 -15.18
CA GLN A 40 -17.84 -0.71 -15.80
C GLN A 40 -19.19 -0.83 -15.10
N PHE A 41 -19.25 -0.73 -13.77
CA PHE A 41 -20.52 -0.71 -13.03
C PHE A 41 -21.38 0.50 -13.43
N GLU A 42 -20.79 1.68 -13.53
CA GLU A 42 -21.48 2.90 -13.96
C GLU A 42 -22.01 2.80 -15.40
N ALA A 43 -21.19 2.30 -16.31
CA ALA A 43 -21.57 2.04 -17.70
C ALA A 43 -22.73 1.05 -17.79
N ALA A 44 -22.68 -0.05 -17.04
CA ALA A 44 -23.74 -1.05 -17.00
C ALA A 44 -25.05 -0.46 -16.45
N HIS A 45 -24.99 0.31 -15.36
CA HIS A 45 -26.17 0.93 -14.76
C HIS A 45 -26.91 1.87 -15.73
N SER A 46 -26.18 2.63 -16.56
CA SER A 46 -26.78 3.52 -17.56
C SER A 46 -27.64 2.80 -18.61
N SER A 47 -27.36 1.52 -18.86
CA SER A 47 -28.00 0.70 -19.90
C SER A 47 -28.97 -0.34 -19.35
N TRP A 48 -28.92 -0.65 -18.05
CA TRP A 48 -29.62 -1.78 -17.45
C TRP A 48 -30.97 -1.39 -16.82
N LYS A 49 -32.04 -1.33 -17.64
CA LYS A 49 -33.42 -1.11 -17.17
C LYS A 49 -34.17 -2.42 -16.89
N SER A 50 -33.80 -3.14 -15.83
CA SER A 50 -34.48 -4.39 -15.44
C SER A 50 -34.72 -4.47 -13.92
N PRO A 51 -35.59 -5.37 -13.43
CA PRO A 51 -35.77 -5.64 -11.99
C PRO A 51 -34.48 -6.03 -11.24
N ALA A 52 -33.46 -6.54 -11.94
CA ALA A 52 -32.15 -6.84 -11.37
C ALA A 52 -31.24 -5.60 -11.20
N ALA A 53 -31.70 -4.39 -11.55
CA ALA A 53 -30.92 -3.17 -11.35
C ALA A 53 -30.60 -2.92 -9.85
N SER A 54 -31.49 -3.35 -8.94
CA SER A 54 -31.26 -3.23 -7.50
C SER A 54 -30.10 -4.10 -7.02
N THR A 55 -29.95 -5.32 -7.54
CA THR A 55 -28.84 -6.21 -7.17
C THR A 55 -27.52 -5.69 -7.72
N LEU A 56 -27.51 -5.12 -8.93
CA LEU A 56 -26.34 -4.44 -9.49
C LEU A 56 -25.90 -3.26 -8.61
N HIS A 57 -26.86 -2.45 -8.12
CA HIS A 57 -26.57 -1.36 -7.20
C HIS A 57 -25.96 -1.84 -5.87
N THR A 58 -26.51 -2.89 -5.27
CA THR A 58 -25.97 -3.49 -4.04
C THR A 58 -24.55 -4.01 -4.24
N ILE A 59 -24.27 -4.71 -5.34
CA ILE A 59 -22.94 -5.24 -5.64
C ILE A 59 -21.95 -4.09 -5.88
N SER A 60 -22.35 -3.06 -6.63
CA SER A 60 -21.51 -1.88 -6.89
C SER A 60 -21.15 -1.13 -5.60
N ALA A 61 -22.11 -0.98 -4.68
CA ALA A 61 -21.87 -0.34 -3.38
C ALA A 61 -20.90 -1.17 -2.53
N TRP A 62 -21.15 -2.47 -2.38
CA TRP A 62 -20.26 -3.38 -1.67
C TRP A 62 -18.84 -3.38 -2.25
N PHE A 63 -18.71 -3.42 -3.58
CA PHE A 63 -17.43 -3.37 -4.27
C PHE A 63 -16.69 -2.07 -3.98
N THR A 64 -17.39 -0.93 -3.99
CA THR A 64 -16.80 0.39 -3.71
C THR A 64 -16.27 0.46 -2.28
N ASP A 65 -17.03 -0.03 -1.31
CA ASP A 65 -16.63 0.00 0.10
C ASP A 65 -15.43 -0.93 0.36
N ALA A 66 -15.49 -2.18 -0.14
CA ALA A 66 -14.37 -3.12 -0.01
C ALA A 66 -13.09 -2.61 -0.69
N SER A 67 -13.24 -1.92 -1.82
CA SER A 67 -12.12 -1.34 -2.56
C SER A 67 -11.46 -0.19 -1.78
N ARG A 68 -12.25 0.69 -1.16
CA ARG A 68 -11.73 1.77 -0.30
C ARG A 68 -11.00 1.22 0.92
N ASP A 69 -11.53 0.17 1.54
CA ASP A 69 -10.88 -0.48 2.67
C ASP A 69 -9.53 -1.08 2.26
N LEU A 70 -9.47 -1.73 1.10
CA LEU A 70 -8.23 -2.28 0.55
C LEU A 70 -7.19 -1.18 0.26
N GLU A 71 -7.59 -0.10 -0.41
CA GLU A 71 -6.70 1.03 -0.70
C GLU A 71 -6.15 1.66 0.59
N SER A 72 -7.02 1.86 1.59
CA SER A 72 -6.65 2.39 2.90
C SER A 72 -5.61 1.51 3.59
N LEU A 73 -5.81 0.19 3.59
CA LEU A 73 -4.87 -0.77 4.17
C LEU A 73 -3.51 -0.77 3.47
N LEU A 74 -3.49 -0.72 2.13
CA LEU A 74 -2.26 -0.69 1.34
C LEU A 74 -1.45 0.59 1.61
N GLN A 75 -2.13 1.74 1.64
CA GLN A 75 -1.52 3.03 1.96
C GLN A 75 -0.96 3.03 3.40
N GLU A 76 -1.71 2.50 4.36
CA GLU A 76 -1.26 2.42 5.75
C GLU A 76 -0.04 1.50 5.91
N MET A 77 0.01 0.37 5.20
CA MET A 77 1.18 -0.50 5.18
C MET A 77 2.41 0.22 4.62
N ALA A 78 2.26 0.89 3.46
CA ALA A 78 3.35 1.68 2.87
C ALA A 78 3.85 2.78 3.82
N ARG A 79 2.92 3.46 4.52
CA ARG A 79 3.24 4.50 5.51
C ARG A 79 4.01 3.92 6.70
N ARG A 80 3.56 2.80 7.27
CA ARG A 80 4.23 2.15 8.40
C ARG A 80 5.64 1.68 8.06
N MET A 81 5.81 1.09 6.89
CA MET A 81 7.14 0.68 6.42
C MET A 81 8.05 1.89 6.22
N GLN A 82 7.55 2.99 5.66
CA GLN A 82 8.31 4.24 5.53
C GLN A 82 8.73 4.78 6.90
N THR A 83 7.80 4.84 7.86
CA THR A 83 8.13 5.27 9.24
C THR A 83 9.19 4.38 9.87
N ALA A 84 9.11 3.06 9.68
CA ALA A 84 10.13 2.13 10.17
C ALA A 84 11.49 2.42 9.52
N TYR A 85 11.53 2.58 8.20
CA TYR A 85 12.74 2.94 7.45
C TYR A 85 13.35 4.25 7.98
N ASP A 86 12.56 5.31 8.13
CA ASP A 86 13.02 6.62 8.58
C ASP A 86 13.59 6.55 10.00
N ASN A 87 12.94 5.80 10.89
CA ASN A 87 13.41 5.57 12.26
C ASN A 87 14.76 4.83 12.28
N TYR A 88 14.90 3.77 11.47
CA TYR A 88 16.14 3.00 11.38
C TYR A 88 17.28 3.80 10.75
N ALA A 89 17.02 4.54 9.67
CA ALA A 89 18.00 5.42 9.03
C ALA A 89 18.48 6.53 9.98
N THR A 90 17.56 7.14 10.73
CA THR A 90 17.89 8.18 11.72
C THR A 90 18.75 7.62 12.86
N ALA A 91 18.41 6.44 13.38
CA ALA A 91 19.18 5.78 14.43
C ALA A 91 20.61 5.44 13.99
N GLU A 92 20.79 4.99 12.75
CA GLU A 92 22.11 4.73 12.16
C GLU A 92 22.96 6.00 12.07
N ILE A 93 22.37 7.11 11.60
CA ILE A 93 23.07 8.40 11.54
C ILE A 93 23.51 8.85 12.94
N ALA A 94 22.61 8.75 13.93
CA ALA A 94 22.93 9.14 15.31
C ALA A 94 24.03 8.25 15.94
N ASN A 95 23.97 6.94 15.70
CA ASN A 95 24.95 5.99 16.24
C ASN A 95 26.32 6.15 15.59
N THR A 96 26.37 6.36 14.27
CA THR A 96 27.63 6.61 13.55
C THR A 96 28.25 7.94 13.94
N HIS A 97 27.45 8.95 14.28
CA HIS A 97 27.95 10.23 14.80
C HIS A 97 28.49 10.12 16.23
N ASN A 98 27.83 9.34 17.10
CA ASN A 98 28.24 9.19 18.51
C ASN A 98 29.43 8.24 18.72
N SER A 99 29.69 7.32 17.79
CA SER A 99 30.80 6.34 17.90
C SER A 99 32.10 6.77 17.20
N GLY A 100 32.11 7.95 16.58
CA GLY A 100 33.29 8.57 15.97
C GLY A 100 33.99 9.64 16.82
N GLY A 101 33.70 9.70 18.13
CA GLY A 101 34.32 10.62 19.09
C GLY A 101 35.43 9.99 19.91
#